data_AF-A0A167TZV0-F1
#
_entry.id   AF-A0A167TZV0-F1
#
_cell.length_a   1.000
_cell.length_b   1.000
_cell.length_c   1.000
_cell.angle_alpha   90.00
_cell.angle_beta   90.00
_cell.angle_gamma   90.00
#
_symmetry.space_group_name_H-M   'P 1'
#
loop_
_entity.id
_entity.type
_entity.pdbx_description
1 polymer ?
#
loop_
_entity_poly.entity_id
_entity_poly.type
_entity_poly.pdbx_seq_one_letter_code
_entity_poly.pdbx_strand_id
1 'polypeptide(L)'
;MASKTSHGTWNTIGTVRRVPQIFDKSVFFENGVACSDVIQGRLGDCWLISALAAVSTREGLIEKICVARDEKLFTIAPRWESLDQKQQALYHNDRDKYEKIGRKGSNVLYFASGRSENETWVPLLEKAYAKLHGDYDSLEGGFANEGIEDLTGGIPDTICINDIMDRELFWKQDLLRASEDMLFTCGLGSPVSTLEFDSTVKGIITGHAYAVLKAVEFRGKRFLKIRNPWGSNEWKGRWSDGSEEWNGEWLGALNALDHKFGDDGVFIMEYADFLHYWEIIKCMQLFDDTWFGDVSYTFTIPKRTDAIIVLSQSDIRFYDAMRSASSWTFDFKLFMKDSAQVLGSSNYSMQLPRTVTLSIELQPGDYFVHVRLSREVS
;
A
#
# COMPACT_ATOMS: atom_id res chain seq x y z
N MET A 1 5.31 -19.83 16.31
CA MET A 1 5.14 -19.69 14.85
C MET A 1 6.47 -19.22 14.32
N ALA A 2 7.10 -20.00 13.46
CA ALA A 2 8.29 -19.58 12.73
C ALA A 2 7.79 -19.08 11.36
N SER A 3 8.13 -17.85 10.99
CA SER A 3 8.00 -17.39 9.59
C SER A 3 9.38 -17.50 8.95
N LYS A 4 9.42 -17.89 7.69
CA LYS A 4 10.64 -18.12 6.93
C LYS A 4 10.84 -16.87 6.08
N THR A 5 11.83 -16.04 6.41
CA THR A 5 12.17 -14.95 5.49
C THR A 5 12.96 -15.51 4.31
N SER A 6 12.84 -14.85 3.16
CA SER A 6 13.63 -14.98 1.92
C SER A 6 15.15 -15.18 2.10
N HIS A 7 15.70 -14.95 3.29
CA HIS A 7 17.12 -15.00 3.63
C HIS A 7 17.63 -16.39 4.07
N GLY A 8 16.79 -17.43 4.10
CA GLY A 8 17.20 -18.77 4.55
C GLY A 8 17.73 -18.82 5.99
N THR A 9 17.56 -17.74 6.75
CA THR A 9 17.90 -17.65 8.17
C THR A 9 16.61 -17.78 8.97
N TRP A 10 16.55 -18.82 9.81
CA TRP A 10 15.50 -18.95 10.81
C TRP A 10 15.68 -17.84 11.85
N ASN A 11 15.16 -16.64 11.60
CA ASN A 11 14.98 -15.68 12.68
C ASN A 11 13.92 -16.26 13.61
N THR A 12 14.39 -16.79 14.73
CA THR A 12 13.51 -17.34 15.75
C THR A 12 12.75 -16.16 16.33
N ILE A 13 11.47 -16.03 15.99
CA ILE A 13 10.57 -15.06 16.64
C ILE A 13 10.66 -15.33 18.14
N GLY A 14 11.28 -14.41 18.88
CA GLY A 14 11.70 -14.68 20.25
C GLY A 14 10.53 -14.96 21.19
N THR A 15 9.41 -14.25 21.04
CA THR A 15 8.18 -14.45 21.82
C THR A 15 7.03 -13.63 21.22
N VAL A 16 5.78 -14.08 21.42
CA VAL A 16 4.57 -13.29 21.13
C VAL A 16 4.11 -12.61 22.41
N ARG A 17 3.72 -11.34 22.33
CA ARG A 17 3.25 -10.56 23.49
C ARG A 17 2.01 -9.74 23.16
N ARG A 18 1.26 -9.39 24.20
CA ARG A 18 0.10 -8.50 24.11
C ARG A 18 0.54 -7.05 24.23
N VAL A 19 -0.25 -6.13 23.68
CA VAL A 19 -0.04 -4.67 23.75
C VAL A 19 0.32 -4.19 25.17
N PRO A 20 -0.43 -4.55 26.23
CA PRO A 20 -0.05 -4.22 27.62
C PRO A 20 1.36 -4.61 28.08
N GLN A 21 1.95 -5.64 27.48
CA GLN A 21 3.25 -6.20 27.86
C GLN A 21 4.41 -5.60 27.05
N ILE A 22 4.11 -4.65 26.17
CA ILE A 22 5.07 -4.00 25.27
C ILE A 22 5.07 -2.49 25.52
N PHE A 23 3.88 -1.91 25.71
CA PHE A 23 3.64 -0.48 25.84
C PHE A 23 3.19 -0.10 27.26
N ASP A 24 3.79 0.95 27.83
CA ASP A 24 3.41 1.47 29.16
C ASP A 24 2.06 2.22 29.11
N LYS A 25 1.80 2.94 28.01
CA LYS A 25 0.54 3.65 27.73
C LYS A 25 0.20 3.56 26.25
N SER A 26 -0.28 2.40 25.81
CA SER A 26 -0.68 2.24 24.41
C SER A 26 -1.85 3.16 24.05
N VAL A 27 -1.72 3.83 22.92
CA VAL A 27 -2.81 4.54 22.25
C VAL A 27 -3.05 3.90 20.89
N PHE A 28 -4.30 3.94 20.42
CA PHE A 28 -4.61 3.37 19.11
C PHE A 28 -4.08 4.27 17.99
N PHE A 29 -4.46 5.55 18.03
CA PHE A 29 -3.92 6.62 17.19
C PHE A 29 -3.22 7.66 18.07
N GLU A 30 -1.97 7.97 17.77
CA GLU A 30 -1.21 9.01 18.49
C GLU A 30 -1.17 10.30 17.66
N ASN A 31 -2.03 11.26 18.00
CA ASN A 31 -2.22 12.51 17.24
C ASN A 31 -2.85 12.35 15.85
N GLY A 32 -3.65 11.30 15.66
CA GLY A 32 -4.34 11.02 14.40
C GLY A 32 -3.66 9.90 13.62
N VAL A 33 -4.00 9.80 12.33
CA VAL A 33 -3.37 8.85 11.41
C VAL A 33 -2.48 9.65 10.47
N ALA A 34 -1.20 9.30 10.41
CA ALA A 34 -0.28 9.87 9.45
C ALA A 34 0.48 8.78 8.69
N CYS A 35 0.82 9.06 7.44
CA CYS A 35 1.69 8.17 6.67
C CYS A 35 3.04 7.96 7.36
N SER A 36 3.54 8.97 8.11
CA SER A 36 4.76 8.92 8.91
C SER A 36 4.80 7.80 9.93
N ASP A 37 3.63 7.37 10.40
CA ASP A 37 3.49 6.38 11.45
C ASP A 37 3.76 4.98 10.94
N VAL A 38 3.63 4.76 9.64
CA VAL A 38 3.74 3.45 8.99
C VAL A 38 5.22 3.14 8.73
N ILE A 39 5.79 2.24 9.52
CA ILE A 39 7.18 1.78 9.40
C ILE A 39 7.20 0.26 9.19
N GLN A 40 7.85 -0.20 8.12
CA GLN A 40 8.00 -1.62 7.82
C GLN A 40 8.88 -2.35 8.84
N GLY A 41 8.49 -3.58 9.18
CA GLY A 41 9.30 -4.48 9.99
C GLY A 41 10.30 -5.30 9.16
N ARG A 42 10.59 -6.51 9.61
CA ARG A 42 11.55 -7.44 8.98
C ARG A 42 10.92 -8.41 7.98
N LEU A 43 9.63 -8.25 7.68
CA LEU A 43 8.90 -9.07 6.72
C LEU A 43 8.97 -8.43 5.32
N GLY A 44 8.96 -9.24 4.27
CA GLY A 44 8.97 -8.78 2.87
C GLY A 44 7.60 -8.30 2.37
N ASP A 45 6.84 -7.61 3.20
CA ASP A 45 5.46 -7.15 2.93
C ASP A 45 5.39 -5.67 2.57
N CYS A 46 6.47 -5.13 2.00
CA CYS A 46 6.59 -3.72 1.60
C CYS A 46 5.42 -3.23 0.73
N TRP A 47 4.84 -4.11 -0.07
CA TRP A 47 3.68 -3.83 -0.89
C TRP A 47 2.46 -3.44 -0.05
N LEU A 48 2.21 -4.12 1.08
CA LEU A 48 1.14 -3.81 2.02
C LEU A 48 1.45 -2.56 2.83
N ILE A 49 2.69 -2.43 3.31
CA ILE A 49 3.09 -1.27 4.12
C ILE A 49 3.06 0.02 3.29
N SER A 50 3.47 -0.03 2.03
CA SER A 50 3.31 1.09 1.08
C SER A 50 1.85 1.39 0.77
N ALA A 51 1.00 0.37 0.66
CA ALA A 51 -0.44 0.57 0.52
C ALA A 51 -1.01 1.31 1.73
N LEU A 52 -0.65 0.91 2.96
CA LEU A 52 -1.05 1.59 4.20
C LEU A 52 -0.55 3.03 4.26
N ALA A 53 0.70 3.28 3.85
CA ALA A 53 1.26 4.62 3.76
C ALA A 53 0.52 5.50 2.74
N ALA A 54 0.07 4.94 1.62
CA ALA A 54 -0.75 5.65 0.64
C ALA A 54 -2.17 5.91 1.17
N VAL A 55 -2.83 4.92 1.79
CA VAL A 55 -4.20 5.08 2.31
C VAL A 55 -4.26 6.08 3.46
N SER A 56 -3.22 6.12 4.31
CA SER A 56 -3.11 7.06 5.44
C SER A 56 -2.88 8.52 5.04
N THR A 57 -2.63 8.84 3.76
CA THR A 57 -2.62 10.26 3.32
C THR A 57 -4.02 10.87 3.28
N ARG A 58 -5.05 10.03 3.23
CA ARG A 58 -6.44 10.47 3.22
C ARG A 58 -7.06 10.37 4.60
N GLU A 59 -7.51 11.52 5.08
CA GLU A 59 -8.21 11.64 6.36
C GLU A 59 -9.50 10.78 6.36
N GLY A 60 -9.70 10.00 7.42
CA GLY A 60 -10.91 9.22 7.62
C GLY A 60 -10.94 7.84 6.96
N LEU A 61 -10.00 7.49 6.07
CA LEU A 61 -10.01 6.15 5.43
C LEU A 61 -9.59 5.04 6.40
N ILE A 62 -8.51 5.25 7.14
CA ILE A 62 -8.03 4.26 8.12
C ILE A 62 -9.07 4.07 9.23
N GLU A 63 -9.81 5.12 9.60
CA GLU A 63 -10.91 5.06 10.56
C GLU A 63 -12.11 4.26 10.05
N LYS A 64 -12.39 4.30 8.75
CA LYS A 64 -13.41 3.45 8.09
C LYS A 64 -12.98 1.98 8.00
N ILE A 65 -11.69 1.71 8.00
CA ILE A 65 -11.15 0.33 8.02
C ILE A 65 -11.14 -0.19 9.46
N CYS A 66 -10.67 0.63 10.40
CA CYS A 66 -10.54 0.31 11.83
C CYS A 66 -11.83 0.60 12.62
N VAL A 67 -12.98 0.12 12.13
CA VAL A 67 -14.31 0.39 12.71
C VAL A 67 -14.57 -0.30 14.06
N ALA A 68 -13.98 -1.48 14.28
CA ALA A 68 -14.16 -2.26 15.50
C ALA A 68 -12.89 -2.19 16.36
N ARG A 69 -12.80 -1.17 17.20
CA ARG A 69 -11.70 -0.98 18.15
C ARG A 69 -12.21 -0.98 19.59
N ASP A 70 -11.62 -1.83 20.44
CA ASP A 70 -11.83 -1.78 21.88
C ASP A 70 -10.64 -1.08 22.53
N GLU A 71 -10.75 0.25 22.62
CA GLU A 71 -9.74 1.10 23.27
C GLU A 71 -9.78 0.99 24.80
N LYS A 72 -10.74 0.28 25.39
CA LYS A 72 -10.83 0.08 26.84
C LYS A 72 -10.02 -1.13 27.32
N LEU A 73 -9.62 -2.02 26.41
CA LEU A 73 -8.80 -3.21 26.71
C LEU A 73 -7.30 -2.92 26.88
N PHE A 74 -6.85 -1.65 26.84
CA PHE A 74 -5.49 -1.27 27.21
C PHE A 74 -5.29 -1.34 28.73
N THR A 75 -5.45 -2.52 29.32
CA THR A 75 -5.08 -2.76 30.71
C THR A 75 -3.58 -2.57 30.82
N ILE A 76 -3.13 -1.56 31.57
CA ILE A 76 -1.74 -1.41 31.99
C ILE A 76 -1.24 -2.78 32.49
N ALA A 77 -0.05 -3.22 32.06
CA ALA A 77 0.53 -4.45 32.61
C ALA A 77 0.49 -4.38 34.16
N PRO A 78 -0.22 -5.30 34.83
CA PRO A 78 -0.29 -5.31 36.28
C PRO A 78 1.14 -5.36 36.83
N ARG A 79 1.44 -4.58 37.86
CA ARG A 79 2.77 -4.66 38.50
C ARG A 79 3.04 -6.11 38.90
N TRP A 80 4.31 -6.52 38.94
CA TRP A 80 4.68 -7.89 39.30
C TRP A 80 3.97 -8.38 40.58
N GLU A 81 3.82 -7.49 41.55
CA GLU A 81 3.16 -7.73 42.84
C GLU A 81 1.64 -8.00 42.74
N SER A 82 1.02 -7.66 41.61
CA SER A 82 -0.41 -7.88 41.33
C SER A 82 -0.69 -9.08 40.43
N LEU A 83 0.35 -9.78 39.96
CA LEU A 83 0.21 -11.03 39.22
C LEU A 83 -0.09 -12.19 40.17
N ASP A 84 -0.95 -13.11 39.75
CA ASP A 84 -1.17 -14.36 40.46
C ASP A 84 0.04 -15.32 40.32
N GLN A 85 0.12 -16.36 41.15
CA GLN A 85 1.21 -17.34 41.11
C GLN A 85 1.33 -18.08 39.76
N LYS A 86 0.22 -18.27 39.02
CA LYS A 86 0.25 -18.92 37.71
C LYS A 86 0.85 -17.99 36.65
N GLN A 87 0.56 -16.70 36.73
CA GLN A 87 1.09 -15.65 35.86
C GLN A 87 2.58 -15.40 36.14
N GLN A 88 3.00 -15.37 37.41
CA GLN A 88 4.42 -15.26 37.77
C GLN A 88 5.23 -16.48 37.29
N ALA A 89 4.65 -17.67 37.34
CA ALA A 89 5.29 -18.89 36.84
C ALA A 89 5.57 -18.87 35.33
N LEU A 90 4.78 -18.14 34.52
CA LEU A 90 5.05 -17.93 33.08
C LEU A 90 6.37 -17.19 32.84
N TYR A 91 6.81 -16.40 33.82
CA TYR A 91 8.10 -15.70 33.81
C TYR A 91 9.14 -16.39 34.67
N HIS A 92 8.92 -17.67 35.03
CA HIS A 92 9.77 -18.45 35.94
C HIS A 92 10.00 -17.79 37.30
N ASN A 93 9.02 -17.01 37.78
CA ASN A 93 9.13 -16.20 39.00
C ASN A 93 10.29 -15.18 38.99
N ASP A 94 10.80 -14.83 37.81
CA ASP A 94 11.89 -13.88 37.64
C ASP A 94 11.33 -12.46 37.38
N ARG A 95 11.42 -11.62 38.41
CA ARG A 95 10.96 -10.23 38.41
C ARG A 95 11.76 -9.38 37.42
N ASP A 96 13.08 -9.53 37.41
CA ASP A 96 13.96 -8.74 36.55
C ASP A 96 13.72 -9.13 35.09
N LYS A 97 13.47 -10.41 34.84
CA LYS A 97 13.02 -10.89 33.54
C LYS A 97 11.68 -10.26 33.16
N TYR A 98 10.68 -10.20 34.04
CA TYR A 98 9.39 -9.54 33.77
C TYR A 98 9.53 -8.03 33.44
N GLU A 99 10.31 -7.29 34.24
CA GLU A 99 10.50 -5.84 34.07
C GLU A 99 11.35 -5.50 32.84
N LYS A 100 12.39 -6.29 32.53
CA LYS A 100 13.26 -6.12 31.34
C LYS A 100 12.58 -6.55 30.04
N ILE A 101 11.62 -7.46 30.15
CA ILE A 101 10.76 -7.93 29.05
C ILE A 101 9.68 -6.88 28.81
N GLY A 102 8.92 -6.46 29.82
CA GLY A 102 7.66 -5.74 29.66
C GLY A 102 7.69 -4.34 29.04
N ARG A 103 8.85 -3.73 28.82
CA ARG A 103 8.95 -2.30 28.49
C ARG A 103 9.94 -1.96 27.39
N LYS A 104 9.51 -2.05 26.12
CA LYS A 104 10.35 -1.63 24.98
C LYS A 104 9.61 -1.06 23.76
N GLY A 105 8.37 -0.59 23.90
CA GLY A 105 7.69 0.25 22.88
C GLY A 105 7.61 -0.35 21.47
N SER A 106 7.40 0.51 20.46
CA SER A 106 7.30 0.10 19.05
C SER A 106 8.62 -0.44 18.47
N ASN A 107 9.77 0.01 18.99
CA ASN A 107 11.11 -0.32 18.52
C ASN A 107 11.54 -1.80 18.70
N VAL A 108 10.74 -2.63 19.38
CA VAL A 108 10.98 -4.09 19.51
C VAL A 108 10.05 -4.96 18.70
N LEU A 109 9.12 -4.35 17.97
CA LEU A 109 8.25 -5.10 17.09
C LEU A 109 9.09 -5.68 15.95
N TYR A 110 8.85 -6.95 15.65
CA TYR A 110 9.53 -7.65 14.56
C TYR A 110 8.91 -7.31 13.20
N PHE A 111 7.60 -7.08 13.19
CA PHE A 111 6.80 -6.72 12.03
C PHE A 111 6.54 -5.21 12.00
N ALA A 112 5.59 -4.73 11.20
CA ALA A 112 5.32 -3.31 11.06
C ALA A 112 5.06 -2.63 12.41
N SER A 113 5.47 -1.37 12.50
CA SER A 113 5.46 -0.61 13.76
C SER A 113 5.04 0.84 13.52
N GLY A 114 4.51 1.45 14.58
CA GLY A 114 4.27 2.88 14.65
C GLY A 114 5.59 3.65 14.81
N ARG A 115 5.72 4.81 14.16
CA ARG A 115 6.84 5.74 14.41
C ARG A 115 6.88 6.18 15.87
N SER A 116 5.70 6.40 16.47
CA SER A 116 5.58 6.73 17.89
C SER A 116 5.63 5.47 18.75
N GLU A 117 6.34 5.55 19.88
CA GLU A 117 6.62 4.38 20.71
C GLU A 117 5.38 3.71 21.31
N ASN A 118 4.25 4.40 21.38
CA ASN A 118 3.02 3.93 22.03
C ASN A 118 1.88 3.65 21.05
N GLU A 119 2.10 3.84 19.76
CA GLU A 119 1.07 3.72 18.74
C GLU A 119 0.90 2.26 18.27
N THR A 120 -0.35 1.84 18.13
CA THR A 120 -0.68 0.41 17.97
C THR A 120 -1.51 0.08 16.73
N TRP A 121 -2.05 1.06 16.00
CA TRP A 121 -2.90 0.76 14.86
C TRP A 121 -2.17 0.01 13.74
N VAL A 122 -0.94 0.41 13.38
CA VAL A 122 -0.11 -0.23 12.34
C VAL A 122 0.13 -1.72 12.62
N PRO A 123 0.73 -2.12 13.76
CA PRO A 123 0.97 -3.54 14.06
C PRO A 123 -0.31 -4.36 14.21
N LEU A 124 -1.40 -3.76 14.69
CA LEU A 124 -2.67 -4.46 14.85
C LEU A 124 -3.39 -4.67 13.51
N LEU A 125 -3.30 -3.70 12.60
CA LEU A 125 -3.89 -3.78 11.27
C LEU A 125 -3.15 -4.79 10.40
N GLU A 126 -1.82 -4.75 10.39
CA GLU A 126 -0.99 -5.77 9.73
C GLU A 126 -1.28 -7.16 10.28
N LYS A 127 -1.45 -7.31 11.60
CA LYS A 127 -1.85 -8.59 12.22
C LYS A 127 -3.25 -9.05 11.80
N ALA A 128 -4.21 -8.14 11.71
CA ALA A 128 -5.56 -8.44 11.27
C ALA A 128 -5.56 -8.91 9.81
N TYR A 129 -4.76 -8.26 8.97
CA TYR A 129 -4.52 -8.63 7.58
C TYR A 129 -3.87 -10.02 7.51
N ALA A 130 -2.74 -10.25 8.18
CA ALA A 130 -2.10 -11.57 8.26
C ALA A 130 -3.07 -12.68 8.70
N LYS A 131 -3.97 -12.39 9.64
CA LYS A 131 -5.00 -13.34 10.09
C LYS A 131 -6.05 -13.64 9.03
N LEU A 132 -6.52 -12.63 8.29
CA LEU A 132 -7.45 -12.82 7.18
C LEU A 132 -6.81 -13.67 6.08
N HIS A 133 -5.52 -13.46 5.86
CA HIS A 133 -4.72 -14.04 4.80
C HIS A 133 -3.99 -15.34 5.21
N GLY A 134 -4.30 -15.89 6.39
CA GLY A 134 -3.75 -17.14 6.92
C GLY A 134 -2.69 -16.91 8.00
N ASP A 135 -1.52 -16.42 7.61
CA ASP A 135 -0.42 -16.09 8.51
C ASP A 135 0.46 -14.94 7.97
N TYR A 136 1.53 -14.61 8.71
CA TYR A 136 2.49 -13.58 8.30
C TYR A 136 3.40 -14.04 7.15
N ASP A 137 3.65 -15.34 6.99
CA ASP A 137 4.49 -15.87 5.91
C ASP A 137 3.82 -15.61 4.55
N SER A 138 2.49 -15.72 4.55
CA SER A 138 1.64 -15.50 3.38
C SER A 138 1.69 -14.05 2.86
N LEU A 139 2.15 -13.09 3.66
CA LEU A 139 2.27 -11.68 3.25
C LEU A 139 3.59 -11.36 2.54
N GLU A 140 4.54 -12.30 2.48
CA GLU A 140 5.85 -12.07 1.83
C GLU A 140 5.68 -11.98 0.31
N GLY A 141 6.05 -10.82 -0.24
CA GLY A 141 5.98 -10.56 -1.68
C GLY A 141 4.56 -10.27 -2.18
N GLY A 142 4.42 -9.18 -2.91
CA GLY A 142 3.14 -8.80 -3.45
C GLY A 142 3.15 -7.45 -4.16
N PHE A 143 1.97 -7.01 -4.54
CA PHE A 143 1.80 -5.80 -5.32
C PHE A 143 0.96 -4.76 -4.57
N ALA A 144 1.49 -3.54 -4.46
CA ALA A 144 0.88 -2.50 -3.62
C ALA A 144 -0.58 -2.17 -3.98
N ASN A 145 -0.96 -2.29 -5.27
CA ASN A 145 -2.34 -2.09 -5.69
C ASN A 145 -3.33 -3.07 -5.07
N GLU A 146 -2.92 -4.31 -4.81
CA GLU A 146 -3.79 -5.30 -4.17
C GLU A 146 -4.05 -4.93 -2.70
N GLY A 147 -3.03 -4.43 -2.01
CA GLY A 147 -3.18 -3.95 -0.64
C GLY A 147 -4.12 -2.74 -0.58
N ILE A 148 -3.99 -1.81 -1.52
CA ILE A 148 -4.89 -0.66 -1.60
C ILE A 148 -6.33 -1.12 -1.96
N GLU A 149 -6.49 -2.07 -2.88
CA GLU A 149 -7.79 -2.65 -3.25
C GLU A 149 -8.48 -3.30 -2.04
N ASP A 150 -7.76 -4.11 -1.27
CA ASP A 150 -8.30 -4.75 -0.06
C ASP A 150 -8.68 -3.76 1.04
N LEU A 151 -7.90 -2.69 1.20
CA LEU A 151 -8.12 -1.69 2.23
C LEU A 151 -9.26 -0.73 1.88
N THR A 152 -9.45 -0.44 0.59
CA THR A 152 -10.33 0.67 0.16
C THR A 152 -11.51 0.23 -0.69
N GLY A 153 -11.48 -0.99 -1.24
CA GLY A 153 -12.43 -1.44 -2.27
C GLY A 153 -12.33 -0.67 -3.59
N GLY A 154 -11.27 0.13 -3.77
CA GLY A 154 -11.06 0.93 -4.98
C GLY A 154 -10.67 0.08 -6.19
N ILE A 155 -10.63 0.74 -7.35
CA ILE A 155 -10.25 0.11 -8.62
C ILE A 155 -8.79 0.41 -8.95
N PRO A 156 -7.90 -0.61 -8.99
CA PRO A 156 -6.51 -0.40 -9.34
C PRO A 156 -6.32 -0.28 -10.84
N ASP A 157 -5.44 0.62 -11.25
CA ASP A 157 -4.88 0.67 -12.59
C ASP A 157 -3.34 0.68 -12.50
N THR A 158 -2.69 0.20 -13.56
CA THR A 158 -1.22 0.12 -13.64
C THR A 158 -0.74 0.71 -14.94
N ILE A 159 0.14 1.69 -14.82
CA ILE A 159 0.67 2.49 -15.91
C ILE A 159 2.18 2.25 -15.95
N CYS A 160 2.65 1.67 -17.05
CA CYS A 160 4.08 1.62 -17.33
C CYS A 160 4.53 3.01 -17.79
N ILE A 161 5.63 3.51 -17.26
CA ILE A 161 6.10 4.87 -17.60
C ILE A 161 6.43 5.02 -19.09
N ASN A 162 6.90 3.94 -19.73
CA ASN A 162 7.18 3.92 -21.16
C ASN A 162 5.92 4.00 -22.03
N ASP A 163 4.75 3.69 -21.47
CA ASP A 163 3.46 3.73 -22.18
C ASP A 163 2.78 5.12 -22.06
N ILE A 164 3.37 6.03 -21.27
CA ILE A 164 2.87 7.41 -21.11
C ILE A 164 3.25 8.24 -22.33
N MET A 165 2.33 8.30 -23.30
CA MET A 165 2.51 9.07 -24.53
C MET A 165 2.41 10.58 -24.32
N ASP A 166 1.48 11.03 -23.46
CA ASP A 166 1.29 12.42 -23.10
C ASP A 166 1.61 12.65 -21.62
N ARG A 167 2.85 13.07 -21.36
CA ARG A 167 3.37 13.35 -20.02
C ARG A 167 2.69 14.56 -19.38
N GLU A 168 2.07 15.43 -20.18
CA GLU A 168 1.44 16.65 -19.71
C GLU A 168 0.02 16.42 -19.27
N LEU A 169 -0.69 15.58 -20.04
CA LEU A 169 -1.99 15.06 -19.66
C LEU A 169 -1.90 14.25 -18.37
N PHE A 170 -0.96 13.31 -18.28
CA PHE A 170 -0.77 12.46 -17.10
C PHE A 170 -0.52 13.29 -15.83
N TRP A 171 0.28 14.36 -15.92
CA TRP A 171 0.48 15.25 -14.78
C TRP A 171 -0.82 15.93 -14.34
N LYS A 172 -1.55 16.53 -15.29
CA LYS A 172 -2.73 17.36 -14.99
C LYS A 172 -3.95 16.56 -14.60
N GLN A 173 -4.18 15.41 -15.23
CA GLN A 173 -5.38 14.60 -15.04
C GLN A 173 -5.23 13.48 -14.02
N ASP A 174 -4.01 13.04 -13.71
CA ASP A 174 -3.78 11.93 -12.79
C ASP A 174 -2.96 12.37 -11.58
N LEU A 175 -1.71 12.77 -11.75
CA LEU A 175 -0.82 12.98 -10.59
C LEU A 175 -1.27 14.13 -9.66
N LEU A 176 -1.85 15.21 -10.17
CA LEU A 176 -2.39 16.28 -9.31
C LEU A 176 -3.51 15.77 -8.39
N ARG A 177 -4.28 14.77 -8.84
CA ARG A 177 -5.33 14.11 -8.06
C ARG A 177 -4.79 13.21 -6.95
N ALA A 178 -3.46 12.98 -6.88
CA ALA A 178 -2.84 12.28 -5.75
C ALA A 178 -3.10 12.96 -4.41
N SER A 179 -3.34 14.28 -4.44
CA SER A 179 -3.71 15.07 -3.25
C SER A 179 -5.21 15.20 -3.03
N GLU A 180 -6.03 14.64 -3.94
CA GLU A 180 -7.48 14.78 -3.95
C GLU A 180 -8.14 13.40 -3.84
N ASP A 181 -8.44 12.79 -5.00
CA ASP A 181 -9.32 11.64 -5.08
C ASP A 181 -8.65 10.30 -5.48
N MET A 182 -7.35 10.32 -5.78
CA MET A 182 -6.59 9.16 -6.23
C MET A 182 -5.43 8.80 -5.30
N LEU A 183 -5.18 7.50 -5.12
CA LEU A 183 -4.01 7.00 -4.40
C LEU A 183 -2.98 6.46 -5.40
N PHE A 184 -1.70 6.72 -5.15
CA PHE A 184 -0.62 6.34 -6.06
C PHE A 184 0.49 5.61 -5.33
N THR A 185 1.01 4.56 -5.97
CA THR A 185 2.25 3.89 -5.59
C THR A 185 3.13 3.74 -6.81
N CYS A 186 4.44 3.67 -6.61
CA CYS A 186 5.40 3.45 -7.69
C CYS A 186 6.40 2.38 -7.29
N GLY A 187 6.96 1.72 -8.29
CA GLY A 187 7.96 0.68 -8.10
C GLY A 187 8.98 0.71 -9.22
N LEU A 188 10.18 0.26 -8.86
CA LEU A 188 11.27 0.03 -9.80
C LEU A 188 11.54 -1.47 -9.83
N GLY A 189 11.47 -2.11 -11.00
CA GLY A 189 11.77 -3.53 -11.15
C GLY A 189 13.21 -3.85 -10.73
N SER A 190 13.43 -5.09 -10.28
CA SER A 190 14.79 -5.58 -10.05
C SER A 190 15.42 -5.96 -11.39
N PRO A 191 16.62 -5.46 -11.74
CA PRO A 191 17.30 -5.90 -12.94
C PRO A 191 17.61 -7.40 -12.82
N VAL A 192 17.18 -8.17 -13.82
CA VAL A 192 17.23 -9.65 -13.88
C VAL A 192 18.65 -10.23 -13.64
N SER A 193 19.69 -9.40 -13.74
CA SER A 193 21.10 -9.80 -13.61
C SER A 193 21.68 -9.76 -12.19
N THR A 194 21.01 -9.18 -11.19
CA THR A 194 21.56 -9.08 -9.83
C THR A 194 20.76 -9.93 -8.86
N LEU A 195 21.38 -10.99 -8.34
CA LEU A 195 20.89 -11.81 -7.22
C LEU A 195 20.86 -11.03 -5.88
N GLU A 196 21.10 -9.72 -5.91
CA GLU A 196 21.13 -8.83 -4.74
C GLU A 196 19.77 -8.14 -4.61
N PHE A 197 19.01 -8.54 -3.59
CA PHE A 197 17.68 -8.03 -3.26
C PHE A 197 17.67 -6.56 -2.74
N ASP A 198 18.82 -5.89 -2.68
CA ASP A 198 18.98 -4.52 -2.17
C ASP A 198 19.76 -3.62 -3.14
N SER A 199 19.71 -3.90 -4.44
CA SER A 199 20.38 -3.02 -5.41
C SER A 199 19.69 -1.65 -5.42
N THR A 200 20.46 -0.58 -5.20
CA THR A 200 19.94 0.80 -5.14
C THR A 200 20.35 1.60 -6.37
N VAL A 201 19.41 2.32 -6.96
CA VAL A 201 19.65 3.33 -8.01
C VAL A 201 19.46 4.70 -7.38
N LYS A 202 20.57 5.44 -7.18
CA LYS A 202 20.54 6.80 -6.59
C LYS A 202 19.78 6.89 -5.25
N GLY A 203 19.87 5.83 -4.43
CA GLY A 203 19.20 5.72 -3.13
C GLY A 203 17.84 5.02 -3.17
N ILE A 204 17.24 4.83 -4.36
CA ILE A 204 16.00 4.07 -4.54
C ILE A 204 16.32 2.59 -4.61
N ILE A 205 15.75 1.81 -3.69
CA ILE A 205 15.78 0.35 -3.67
C ILE A 205 14.94 -0.22 -4.82
N THR A 206 15.53 -1.14 -5.58
CA THR A 206 14.88 -1.91 -6.65
C THR A 206 14.07 -3.07 -6.09
N GLY A 207 13.04 -3.54 -6.81
CA GLY A 207 12.14 -4.60 -6.33
C GLY A 207 11.27 -4.17 -5.14
N HIS A 208 11.11 -2.86 -4.92
CA HIS A 208 10.45 -2.29 -3.75
C HIS A 208 9.33 -1.33 -4.15
N ALA A 209 8.31 -1.23 -3.30
CA ALA A 209 7.15 -0.37 -3.52
C ALA A 209 7.27 0.91 -2.69
N TYR A 210 6.92 2.05 -3.29
CA TYR A 210 6.89 3.38 -2.66
C TYR A 210 5.50 3.99 -2.81
N ALA A 211 5.11 4.84 -1.86
CA ALA A 211 3.86 5.59 -1.92
C ALA A 211 4.11 7.01 -2.48
N VAL A 212 3.32 7.44 -3.45
CA VAL A 212 3.32 8.84 -3.90
C VAL A 212 2.27 9.58 -3.09
N LEU A 213 2.73 10.48 -2.22
CA LEU A 213 1.88 11.14 -1.23
C LEU A 213 1.24 12.43 -1.77
N LYS A 214 1.97 13.18 -2.60
CA LYS A 214 1.52 14.48 -3.09
C LYS A 214 2.23 14.89 -4.38
N ALA A 215 1.53 15.60 -5.25
CA ALA A 215 2.09 16.27 -6.43
C ALA A 215 1.81 17.77 -6.36
N VAL A 216 2.81 18.61 -6.64
CA VAL A 216 2.68 20.08 -6.63
C VAL A 216 3.46 20.69 -7.77
N GLU A 217 2.88 21.70 -8.41
CA GLU A 217 3.61 22.59 -9.31
C GLU A 217 3.99 23.87 -8.58
N PHE A 218 5.28 24.22 -8.60
CA PHE A 218 5.81 25.43 -7.98
C PHE A 218 6.79 26.12 -8.93
N ARG A 219 6.53 27.39 -9.26
CA ARG A 219 7.37 28.22 -10.16
C ARG A 219 7.75 27.53 -11.48
N GLY A 220 6.80 26.81 -12.09
CA GLY A 220 7.00 26.11 -13.37
C GLY A 220 7.80 24.80 -13.28
N LYS A 221 8.19 24.37 -12.07
CA LYS A 221 8.69 23.01 -11.81
C LYS A 221 7.64 22.16 -11.11
N ARG A 222 7.76 20.85 -11.29
CA ARG A 222 6.81 19.86 -10.80
C ARG A 222 7.49 18.92 -9.86
N PHE A 223 6.92 18.81 -8.67
CA PHE A 223 7.51 18.07 -7.57
C PHE A 223 6.53 17.02 -7.07
N LEU A 224 7.08 15.85 -6.77
CA LEU A 224 6.38 14.73 -6.17
C LEU A 224 6.99 14.47 -4.79
N LYS A 225 6.12 14.29 -3.79
CA LYS A 225 6.48 13.81 -2.46
C LYS A 225 6.26 12.30 -2.44
N ILE A 226 7.32 11.53 -2.24
CA ILE A 226 7.32 10.08 -2.30
C ILE A 226 7.81 9.52 -0.97
N ARG A 227 7.26 8.39 -0.54
CA ARG A 227 7.59 7.75 0.72
C ARG A 227 8.05 6.31 0.51
N ASN A 228 9.21 6.01 1.08
CA ASN A 228 9.69 4.67 1.32
C ASN A 228 9.02 4.12 2.60
N PRO A 229 8.33 2.97 2.53
CA PRO A 229 7.68 2.36 3.70
C PRO A 229 8.66 1.90 4.79
N TRP A 230 9.96 1.79 4.49
CA TRP A 230 11.00 1.47 5.49
C TRP A 230 11.22 2.61 6.48
N GLY A 231 10.76 3.83 6.15
CA GLY A 231 11.02 5.01 6.98
C GLY A 231 12.48 5.46 6.96
N SER A 232 13.24 5.02 5.96
CA SER A 232 14.64 5.39 5.70
C SER A 232 14.96 5.22 4.22
N ASN A 233 16.22 5.42 3.82
CA ASN A 233 16.72 5.13 2.47
C ASN A 233 16.00 5.96 1.38
N GLU A 234 16.43 7.21 1.29
CA GLU A 234 15.81 8.23 0.44
C GLU A 234 16.56 8.46 -0.86
N TRP A 235 15.89 9.18 -1.76
CA TRP A 235 16.45 9.70 -3.00
C TRP A 235 17.71 10.56 -2.74
N LYS A 236 18.80 10.29 -3.47
CA LYS A 236 20.08 11.01 -3.38
C LYS A 236 20.40 11.85 -4.62
N GLY A 237 19.40 12.10 -5.46
CA GLY A 237 19.57 12.90 -6.67
C GLY A 237 19.23 14.37 -6.49
N ARG A 238 18.79 15.00 -7.58
CA ARG A 238 18.29 16.38 -7.60
C ARG A 238 17.08 16.52 -6.67
N TRP A 239 17.00 17.63 -5.94
CA TRP A 239 15.97 17.90 -4.91
C TRP A 239 15.91 16.93 -3.72
N SER A 240 16.92 16.07 -3.54
CA SER A 240 17.06 15.26 -2.33
C SER A 240 17.21 16.11 -1.06
N ASP A 241 17.00 15.48 0.09
CA ASP A 241 17.24 16.07 1.40
C ASP A 241 18.71 16.48 1.54
N GLY A 242 18.95 17.80 1.59
CA GLY A 242 20.31 18.38 1.58
C GLY A 242 20.90 18.68 0.20
N SER A 243 20.13 18.58 -0.88
CA SER A 243 20.57 18.99 -2.22
C SER A 243 20.87 20.50 -2.30
N GLU A 244 21.94 20.86 -3.03
CA GLU A 244 22.31 22.26 -3.30
C GLU A 244 21.24 23.01 -4.11
N GLU A 245 20.33 22.29 -4.77
CA GLU A 245 19.24 22.87 -5.54
C GLU A 245 18.19 23.59 -4.67
N TRP A 246 18.12 23.24 -3.38
CA TRP A 246 17.30 23.93 -2.39
C TRP A 246 17.88 25.32 -2.05
N ASN A 247 17.82 26.24 -2.99
CA ASN A 247 18.13 27.65 -2.78
C ASN A 247 16.90 28.42 -2.29
N GLY A 248 17.10 29.65 -1.79
CA GLY A 248 16.07 30.44 -1.09
C GLY A 248 14.76 30.63 -1.85
N GLU A 249 14.78 30.58 -3.19
CA GLU A 249 13.58 30.68 -4.02
C GLU A 249 12.75 29.39 -4.06
N TRP A 250 13.39 28.23 -3.94
CA TRP A 250 12.76 26.91 -4.01
C TRP A 250 12.34 26.36 -2.65
N LEU A 251 12.86 26.92 -1.54
CA LEU A 251 12.41 26.56 -0.19
C LEU A 251 10.90 26.75 0.01
N GLY A 252 10.26 27.65 -0.75
CA GLY A 252 8.81 27.81 -0.75
C GLY A 252 8.05 26.56 -1.23
N ALA A 253 8.65 25.73 -2.09
CA ALA A 253 8.04 24.48 -2.54
C ALA A 253 7.90 23.46 -1.40
N LEU A 254 8.83 23.46 -0.44
CA LEU A 254 8.77 22.58 0.73
C LEU A 254 7.51 22.84 1.57
N ASN A 255 7.13 24.12 1.72
CA ASN A 255 5.88 24.49 2.41
C ASN A 255 4.65 24.01 1.62
N ALA A 256 4.66 24.10 0.30
CA ALA A 256 3.55 23.64 -0.53
C ALA A 256 3.40 22.10 -0.50
N LEU A 257 4.53 21.38 -0.42
CA LEU A 257 4.59 19.92 -0.28
C LEU A 257 4.39 19.45 1.16
N ASP A 258 4.37 20.35 2.14
CA ASP A 258 4.42 20.06 3.57
C ASP A 258 5.56 19.09 3.90
N HIS A 259 6.76 19.38 3.41
CA HIS A 259 7.96 18.55 3.59
C HIS A 259 8.90 19.15 4.63
N LYS A 260 9.48 18.28 5.47
CA LYS A 260 10.51 18.63 6.44
C LYS A 260 11.70 17.73 6.19
N PHE A 261 12.90 18.32 6.17
CA PHE A 261 14.10 17.55 5.97
C PHE A 261 14.37 16.58 7.12
N GLY A 262 14.77 15.36 6.78
CA GLY A 262 15.14 14.32 7.73
C GLY A 262 15.09 12.94 7.07
N ASP A 263 15.87 11.99 7.59
CA ASP A 263 15.83 10.59 7.13
C ASP A 263 14.63 9.90 7.78
N ASP A 264 13.46 10.06 7.16
CA ASP A 264 12.20 9.44 7.58
C ASP A 264 11.48 8.68 6.46
N GLY A 265 12.23 8.43 5.37
CA GLY A 265 11.79 7.73 4.19
C GLY A 265 10.99 8.61 3.24
N VAL A 266 10.73 9.87 3.57
CA VAL A 266 9.97 10.80 2.72
C VAL A 266 10.94 11.69 1.97
N PHE A 267 10.83 11.75 0.65
CA PHE A 267 11.71 12.57 -0.17
C PHE A 267 10.95 13.25 -1.30
N ILE A 268 11.56 14.32 -1.82
CA ILE A 268 11.05 15.07 -2.96
C ILE A 268 11.82 14.70 -4.22
N MET A 269 11.09 14.57 -5.32
CA MET A 269 11.63 14.26 -6.64
C MET A 269 10.97 15.16 -7.69
N GLU A 270 11.75 15.65 -8.66
CA GLU A 270 11.20 16.37 -9.81
C GLU A 270 10.49 15.39 -10.74
N TYR A 271 9.36 15.80 -11.35
CA TYR A 271 8.57 14.95 -12.25
C TYR A 271 9.39 14.38 -13.42
N ALA A 272 10.39 15.13 -13.91
CA ALA A 272 11.29 14.66 -14.96
C ALA A 272 12.16 13.47 -14.49
N ASP A 273 12.64 13.49 -13.25
CA ASP A 273 13.40 12.39 -12.67
C ASP A 273 12.46 11.21 -12.37
N PHE A 274 11.22 11.48 -11.93
CA PHE A 274 10.21 10.46 -11.71
C PHE A 274 9.93 9.64 -12.98
N LEU A 275 9.72 10.29 -14.12
CA LEU A 275 9.53 9.62 -15.40
C LEU A 275 10.79 8.93 -15.95
N HIS A 276 11.97 9.23 -15.41
CA HIS A 276 13.21 8.63 -15.88
C HIS A 276 13.59 7.38 -15.10
N TYR A 277 13.37 7.39 -13.79
CA TYR A 277 13.86 6.35 -12.89
C TYR A 277 12.82 5.28 -12.55
N TRP A 278 11.54 5.62 -12.47
CA TRP A 278 10.52 4.64 -12.15
C TRP A 278 10.10 3.85 -13.40
N GLU A 279 9.64 2.62 -13.19
CA GLU A 279 9.21 1.75 -14.28
C GLU A 279 7.67 1.63 -14.29
N ILE A 280 7.09 1.41 -13.12
CA ILE A 280 5.67 1.11 -12.95
C ILE A 280 5.07 2.09 -11.96
N ILE A 281 3.96 2.69 -12.36
CA ILE A 281 3.09 3.49 -11.51
C ILE A 281 1.79 2.73 -11.34
N LYS A 282 1.28 2.68 -10.13
CA LYS A 282 -0.01 2.08 -9.81
C LYS A 282 -0.88 3.16 -9.21
N CYS A 283 -2.09 3.31 -9.74
CA CYS A 283 -3.02 4.32 -9.27
C CYS A 283 -4.36 3.67 -8.92
N MET A 284 -5.09 4.32 -8.02
CA MET A 284 -6.34 3.80 -7.47
C MET A 284 -7.33 4.93 -7.36
N GLN A 285 -8.48 4.78 -8.02
CA GLN A 285 -9.62 5.67 -7.81
C GLN A 285 -10.50 5.10 -6.70
N LEU A 286 -10.94 5.95 -5.78
CA LEU A 286 -11.89 5.58 -4.74
C LEU A 286 -13.32 5.86 -5.20
N PHE A 287 -14.23 4.94 -4.87
CA PHE A 287 -15.65 5.02 -5.22
C PHE A 287 -16.49 5.25 -3.97
N ASP A 288 -17.68 5.83 -4.17
CA ASP A 288 -18.69 6.00 -3.13
C ASP A 288 -19.81 4.95 -3.24
N ASP A 289 -20.78 4.99 -2.34
CA ASP A 289 -21.86 4.00 -2.21
C ASP A 289 -22.86 3.99 -3.40
N THR A 290 -22.61 4.75 -4.48
CA THR A 290 -23.53 4.88 -5.62
C THR A 290 -23.25 3.90 -6.77
N TRP A 291 -22.23 3.05 -6.64
CA TRP A 291 -21.74 2.16 -7.70
C TRP A 291 -22.22 0.70 -7.52
N PHE A 292 -22.46 -0.02 -8.63
CA PHE A 292 -23.00 -1.39 -8.67
C PHE A 292 -22.35 -2.23 -9.79
N GLY A 293 -22.27 -3.57 -9.64
CA GLY A 293 -21.66 -4.45 -10.65
C GLY A 293 -22.10 -5.93 -10.60
N ASP A 294 -21.95 -6.63 -11.73
CA ASP A 294 -22.15 -8.08 -11.95
C ASP A 294 -21.09 -8.59 -12.96
N VAL A 295 -20.91 -9.89 -13.16
CA VAL A 295 -19.82 -10.48 -13.99
C VAL A 295 -20.04 -10.27 -15.48
N SER A 296 -21.28 -10.25 -15.96
CA SER A 296 -21.61 -9.82 -17.33
C SER A 296 -22.97 -9.18 -17.29
N TYR A 297 -23.01 -7.87 -17.56
CA TYR A 297 -24.21 -7.08 -17.41
C TYR A 297 -24.41 -6.16 -18.59
N THR A 298 -25.69 -5.90 -18.85
CA THR A 298 -26.13 -4.79 -19.67
C THR A 298 -26.41 -3.60 -18.77
N PHE A 299 -25.96 -2.42 -19.16
CA PHE A 299 -26.30 -1.19 -18.48
C PHE A 299 -26.71 -0.12 -19.48
N THR A 300 -27.57 0.80 -19.04
CA THR A 300 -28.05 1.90 -19.86
C THR A 300 -27.44 3.19 -19.35
N ILE A 301 -26.83 3.95 -20.26
CA ILE A 301 -26.30 5.27 -19.99
C ILE A 301 -27.31 6.29 -20.51
N PRO A 302 -27.98 7.08 -19.65
CA PRO A 302 -29.04 8.00 -20.07
C PRO A 302 -28.51 9.31 -20.68
N LYS A 303 -27.25 9.65 -20.42
CA LYS A 303 -26.58 10.87 -20.88
C LYS A 303 -25.09 10.61 -21.08
N ARG A 304 -24.41 11.39 -21.92
CA ARG A 304 -22.95 11.28 -22.12
C ARG A 304 -22.22 11.28 -20.77
N THR A 305 -21.44 10.23 -20.50
CA THR A 305 -20.83 9.97 -19.19
C THR A 305 -19.45 9.35 -19.36
N ASP A 306 -18.47 9.83 -18.60
CA ASP A 306 -17.17 9.16 -18.42
C ASP A 306 -17.36 7.97 -17.48
N ALA A 307 -17.13 6.76 -17.98
CA ALA A 307 -17.37 5.51 -17.27
C ALA A 307 -16.08 4.72 -17.07
N ILE A 308 -15.96 4.10 -15.90
CA ILE A 308 -14.92 3.13 -15.57
C ILE A 308 -15.59 1.78 -15.34
N ILE A 309 -15.18 0.77 -16.11
CA ILE A 309 -15.70 -0.60 -16.02
C ILE A 309 -14.60 -1.48 -15.47
N VAL A 310 -14.94 -2.36 -14.52
CA VAL A 310 -13.97 -3.17 -13.80
C VAL A 310 -14.46 -4.58 -13.62
N LEU A 311 -13.53 -5.51 -13.78
CA LEU A 311 -13.70 -6.91 -13.48
C LEU A 311 -12.58 -7.33 -12.54
N SER A 312 -12.95 -7.83 -11.36
CA SER A 312 -12.02 -8.32 -10.33
C SER A 312 -12.33 -9.79 -10.03
N GLN A 313 -11.30 -10.59 -9.78
CA GLN A 313 -11.42 -11.96 -9.29
C GLN A 313 -10.96 -12.06 -7.84
N SER A 314 -11.47 -13.07 -7.13
CA SER A 314 -11.06 -13.37 -5.76
C SER A 314 -9.55 -13.61 -5.68
N ASP A 315 -8.93 -13.14 -4.59
CA ASP A 315 -7.49 -13.25 -4.39
C ASP A 315 -7.01 -14.71 -4.39
N ILE A 316 -6.10 -15.03 -5.31
CA ILE A 316 -5.61 -16.41 -5.49
C ILE A 316 -4.43 -16.77 -4.58
N ARG A 317 -3.78 -15.81 -3.91
CA ARG A 317 -2.62 -16.08 -3.04
C ARG A 317 -3.01 -16.82 -1.75
N PHE A 318 -4.14 -16.45 -1.17
CA PHE A 318 -4.46 -16.78 0.23
C PHE A 318 -5.49 -17.90 0.38
N TYR A 319 -6.30 -18.12 -0.65
CA TYR A 319 -7.31 -19.18 -0.67
C TYR A 319 -6.79 -20.45 -1.36
N ASP A 320 -5.56 -20.87 -1.06
CA ASP A 320 -4.91 -22.04 -1.69
C ASP A 320 -5.74 -23.33 -1.51
N ALA A 321 -6.42 -23.48 -0.37
CA ALA A 321 -7.35 -24.59 -0.12
C ALA A 321 -8.64 -24.55 -0.97
N MET A 322 -9.00 -23.40 -1.54
CA MET A 322 -10.10 -23.24 -2.49
C MET A 322 -9.62 -23.11 -3.93
N ARG A 323 -8.30 -23.16 -4.19
CA ARG A 323 -7.78 -23.16 -5.56
C ARG A 323 -8.18 -24.43 -6.26
N SER A 324 -8.88 -24.27 -7.39
CA SER A 324 -8.86 -25.30 -8.43
C SER A 324 -7.44 -25.44 -8.97
N ALA A 325 -7.07 -26.61 -9.50
CA ALA A 325 -5.79 -26.87 -10.19
C ALA A 325 -5.67 -26.10 -11.53
N SER A 326 -6.17 -24.88 -11.58
CA SER A 326 -6.31 -24.09 -12.79
C SER A 326 -6.15 -22.61 -12.49
N SER A 327 -5.24 -21.97 -13.21
CA SER A 327 -5.13 -20.52 -13.29
C SER A 327 -6.22 -19.99 -14.22
N TRP A 328 -6.78 -18.84 -13.86
CA TRP A 328 -7.75 -18.13 -14.67
C TRP A 328 -7.16 -16.80 -15.10
N THR A 329 -7.19 -16.54 -16.39
CA THR A 329 -6.96 -15.21 -16.95
C THR A 329 -8.25 -14.65 -17.50
N PHE A 330 -8.41 -13.34 -17.44
CA PHE A 330 -9.63 -12.68 -17.85
C PHE A 330 -9.37 -11.32 -18.46
N ASP A 331 -10.27 -10.94 -19.35
CA ASP A 331 -10.40 -9.62 -19.95
C ASP A 331 -11.86 -9.42 -20.35
N PHE A 332 -12.24 -8.19 -20.62
CA PHE A 332 -13.57 -7.90 -21.12
C PHE A 332 -13.55 -6.91 -22.27
N LYS A 333 -14.62 -6.98 -23.07
CA LYS A 333 -14.87 -6.06 -24.18
C LYS A 333 -16.21 -5.40 -23.98
N LEU A 334 -16.24 -4.10 -24.27
CA LEU A 334 -17.45 -3.31 -24.25
C LEU A 334 -18.05 -3.24 -25.65
N PHE A 335 -19.34 -3.52 -25.74
CA PHE A 335 -20.14 -3.43 -26.95
C PHE A 335 -21.32 -2.49 -26.74
N MET A 336 -21.75 -1.81 -27.79
CA MET A 336 -23.10 -1.22 -27.81
C MET A 336 -24.10 -2.35 -28.05
N LYS A 337 -25.23 -2.32 -27.34
CA LYS A 337 -26.31 -3.30 -27.53
C LYS A 337 -26.73 -3.32 -29.00
N ASP A 338 -26.84 -4.52 -29.55
CA ASP A 338 -27.15 -4.80 -30.97
C ASP A 338 -26.06 -4.39 -31.99
N SER A 339 -24.86 -4.02 -31.54
CA SER A 339 -23.68 -3.80 -32.38
C SER A 339 -22.59 -4.84 -32.11
N ALA A 340 -22.00 -5.38 -33.19
CA ALA A 340 -20.82 -6.24 -33.09
C ALA A 340 -19.50 -5.45 -32.96
N GLN A 341 -19.55 -4.12 -32.97
CA GLN A 341 -18.37 -3.27 -32.86
C GLN A 341 -17.91 -3.17 -31.40
N VAL A 342 -16.63 -3.48 -31.18
CA VAL A 342 -15.96 -3.29 -29.87
C VAL A 342 -15.69 -1.80 -29.69
N LEU A 343 -16.18 -1.22 -28.59
CA LEU A 343 -15.96 0.17 -28.23
C LEU A 343 -14.70 0.37 -27.39
N GLY A 344 -14.35 -0.63 -26.59
CA GLY A 344 -13.15 -0.65 -25.76
C GLY A 344 -12.85 -2.05 -25.27
N SER A 345 -11.60 -2.32 -24.93
CA SER A 345 -11.14 -3.59 -24.36
C SER A 345 -10.33 -3.30 -23.11
N SER A 346 -10.53 -4.09 -22.06
CA SER A 346 -9.73 -3.99 -20.84
C SER A 346 -8.29 -4.44 -21.07
N ASN A 347 -7.41 -4.11 -20.12
CA ASN A 347 -6.10 -4.75 -20.00
C ASN A 347 -6.25 -6.28 -19.82
N TYR A 348 -5.21 -7.04 -20.15
CA TYR A 348 -5.19 -8.50 -20.03
C TYR A 348 -4.60 -8.93 -18.68
N SER A 349 -5.29 -9.80 -17.95
CA SER A 349 -4.94 -10.12 -16.55
C SER A 349 -3.61 -10.86 -16.34
N MET A 350 -2.85 -11.20 -17.40
CA MET A 350 -1.50 -11.77 -17.21
C MET A 350 -0.54 -10.84 -16.46
N GLN A 351 -0.73 -9.52 -16.61
CA GLN A 351 0.12 -8.51 -15.94
C GLN A 351 -0.47 -8.07 -14.59
N LEU A 352 -1.80 -8.17 -14.44
CA LEU A 352 -2.54 -7.86 -13.22
C LEU A 352 -3.46 -9.05 -12.90
N PRO A 353 -3.01 -9.98 -12.03
CA PRO A 353 -3.72 -11.25 -11.85
C PRO A 353 -5.07 -11.08 -11.18
N ARG A 354 -5.38 -9.92 -10.58
CA ARG A 354 -6.58 -9.75 -9.74
C ARG A 354 -7.67 -8.89 -10.37
N THR A 355 -7.32 -7.82 -11.08
CA THR A 355 -8.28 -6.85 -11.57
C THR A 355 -7.90 -6.32 -12.95
N VAL A 356 -8.88 -6.16 -13.84
CA VAL A 356 -8.74 -5.50 -15.15
C VAL A 356 -9.76 -4.37 -15.29
N THR A 357 -9.34 -3.29 -15.94
CA THR A 357 -10.06 -2.01 -15.98
C THR A 357 -10.19 -1.50 -17.41
N LEU A 358 -11.23 -0.70 -17.66
CA LEU A 358 -11.43 0.08 -18.88
C LEU A 358 -12.05 1.43 -18.52
N SER A 359 -11.34 2.51 -18.81
CA SER A 359 -11.84 3.89 -18.72
C SER A 359 -12.24 4.38 -20.10
N ILE A 360 -13.50 4.79 -20.29
CA ILE A 360 -14.03 5.19 -21.61
C ILE A 360 -15.18 6.20 -21.49
N GLU A 361 -15.24 7.15 -22.42
CA GLU A 361 -16.39 8.06 -22.55
C GLU A 361 -17.52 7.37 -23.32
N LEU A 362 -18.71 7.28 -22.72
CA LEU A 362 -19.88 6.64 -23.31
C LEU A 362 -20.94 7.66 -23.70
N GLN A 363 -21.58 7.42 -24.84
CA GLN A 363 -22.73 8.18 -25.32
C GLN A 363 -24.03 7.64 -24.70
N PRO A 364 -25.16 8.35 -24.81
CA PRO A 364 -26.43 7.81 -24.37
C PRO A 364 -26.77 6.53 -25.17
N GLY A 365 -27.03 5.43 -24.47
CA GLY A 365 -27.29 4.14 -25.11
C GLY A 365 -27.25 2.97 -24.16
N ASP A 366 -27.59 1.80 -24.70
CA ASP A 366 -27.47 0.52 -24.01
C ASP A 366 -26.13 -0.12 -24.36
N TYR A 367 -25.41 -0.59 -23.35
CA TYR A 367 -24.10 -1.22 -23.49
C TYR A 367 -24.11 -2.61 -22.89
N PHE A 368 -23.21 -3.46 -23.38
CA PHE A 368 -23.00 -4.82 -22.89
C PHE A 368 -21.51 -5.08 -22.68
N VAL A 369 -21.16 -5.55 -21.48
CA VAL A 369 -19.81 -6.00 -21.13
C VAL A 369 -19.75 -7.51 -21.34
N HIS A 370 -18.90 -7.93 -22.28
CA HIS A 370 -18.64 -9.35 -22.50
C HIS A 370 -17.30 -9.74 -21.89
N VAL A 371 -17.36 -10.59 -20.88
CA VAL A 371 -16.18 -11.12 -20.20
C VAL A 371 -15.70 -12.38 -20.87
N ARG A 372 -14.40 -12.45 -21.17
CA ARG A 372 -13.72 -13.68 -21.56
C ARG A 372 -12.96 -14.20 -20.34
N LEU A 373 -13.25 -15.44 -19.98
CA LEU A 373 -12.52 -16.20 -18.97
C LEU A 373 -11.74 -17.30 -19.69
N SER A 374 -10.43 -17.30 -19.52
CA SER A 374 -9.53 -18.32 -20.03
C SER A 374 -9.00 -19.13 -18.85
N ARG A 375 -9.15 -20.46 -18.93
CA ARG A 375 -8.69 -21.38 -17.89
C ARG A 375 -7.46 -22.12 -18.39
N GLU A 376 -6.35 -21.98 -17.70
CA GLU A 376 -5.16 -22.81 -17.87
C GLU A 376 -5.14 -23.86 -16.75
N VAL A 377 -5.05 -25.13 -17.09
CA VAL A 377 -4.98 -26.23 -16.11
C VAL A 377 -3.51 -26.57 -15.92
N SER A 378 -3.02 -26.44 -14.68
CA SER A 378 -1.64 -26.78 -14.30
C SER A 378 -1.46 -28.27 -14.08
#